data_AF-E9HSK2-F1
#
_entry.id   AF-E9HSK2-F1
#
_cell.length_a   1.000
_cell.length_b   1.000
_cell.length_c   1.000
_cell.angle_alpha   90.00
_cell.angle_beta   90.00
_cell.angle_gamma   90.00
#
_symmetry.space_group_name_H-M   'P 1'
#
loop_
_entity.id
_entity.type
_entity.pdbx_description
1 polymer ?
#
loop_
_entity_poly.entity_id
_entity_poly.type
_entity_poly.pdbx_seq_one_letter_code
_entity_poly.pdbx_strand_id
1 'polypeptide(L)'
;MYHSILSYLTPFEQTLFKGLDQLEIIINYKFNNQLILLEASTHGTFHNPLCSSYEKLEYLGEIKLEQIDFEPTGIRYEQMSVQIKIPRELEDFFEALAGAVFVDSGCSYETIWRVFSPFQS
;
A
#
# COMPACT_ATOMS: atom_id res chain seq x y z
N MET A 1 -8.18 -18.70 -7.36
CA MET A 1 -7.23 -19.58 -6.64
C MET A 1 -7.33 -19.45 -5.11
N TYR A 2 -7.84 -18.34 -4.56
CA TYR A 2 -8.01 -18.15 -3.10
C TYR A 2 -9.26 -18.79 -2.47
N HIS A 3 -10.35 -19.01 -3.22
CA HIS A 3 -11.59 -19.56 -2.66
C HIS A 3 -11.43 -20.91 -1.94
N SER A 4 -10.51 -21.77 -2.38
CA SER A 4 -10.26 -23.05 -1.73
C SER A 4 -9.56 -22.90 -0.37
N ILE A 5 -8.72 -21.88 -0.22
CA ILE A 5 -7.90 -21.64 0.98
C ILE A 5 -8.74 -20.94 2.06
N LEU A 6 -9.67 -20.06 1.67
CA LEU A 6 -10.56 -19.35 2.59
C LEU A 6 -11.36 -20.29 3.51
N SER A 7 -11.69 -21.51 3.05
CA SER A 7 -12.40 -22.50 3.86
C SER A 7 -11.60 -23.05 5.05
N TYR A 8 -10.27 -22.92 5.01
CA TYR A 8 -9.35 -23.33 6.07
C TYR A 8 -8.95 -22.19 7.00
N LEU A 9 -9.35 -20.95 6.67
CA LEU A 9 -9.04 -19.77 7.47
C LEU A 9 -10.04 -19.60 8.61
N THR A 10 -9.55 -19.02 9.70
CA THR A 10 -10.38 -18.59 10.82
C THR A 10 -11.37 -17.51 10.37
N PRO A 11 -12.53 -17.34 11.05
CA PRO A 11 -13.49 -16.28 10.72
C PRO A 11 -12.88 -14.87 10.74
N PHE A 12 -11.88 -14.65 11.60
CA PHE A 12 -11.13 -13.40 11.67
C PHE A 12 -10.33 -13.16 10.37
N GLU A 13 -9.54 -14.14 9.94
CA GLU A 13 -8.77 -14.05 8.70
C GLU A 13 -9.68 -13.87 7.48
N GLN A 14 -10.82 -14.56 7.41
CA GLN A 14 -11.79 -14.35 6.33
C GLN A 14 -12.31 -12.89 6.30
N THR A 15 -12.55 -12.31 7.46
CA THR A 15 -12.98 -10.90 7.58
C THR A 15 -11.86 -9.95 7.13
N LEU A 16 -10.61 -10.27 7.47
CA LEU A 16 -9.43 -9.51 7.05
C LEU A 16 -9.32 -9.48 5.53
N PHE A 17 -9.38 -10.64 4.86
CA PHE A 17 -9.32 -10.71 3.39
C PHE A 17 -10.47 -9.98 2.70
N LYS A 18 -11.67 -9.97 3.30
CA LYS A 18 -12.79 -9.17 2.79
C LYS A 18 -12.50 -7.66 2.84
N GLY A 19 -11.78 -7.19 3.86
CA GLY A 19 -11.30 -5.81 3.94
C GLY A 19 -10.26 -5.49 2.86
N LEU A 20 -9.35 -6.43 2.58
CA LEU A 20 -8.37 -6.27 1.51
C LEU A 20 -9.04 -6.20 0.14
N ASP A 21 -10.06 -7.01 -0.12
CA ASP A 21 -10.84 -6.93 -1.37
C ASP A 21 -11.47 -5.54 -1.56
N GLN A 22 -11.89 -4.87 -0.48
CA GLN A 22 -12.39 -3.49 -0.56
C GLN A 22 -11.28 -2.51 -0.90
N LEU A 23 -10.09 -2.70 -0.32
CA LEU A 23 -8.94 -1.84 -0.58
C LEU A 23 -8.53 -1.91 -2.05
N GLU A 24 -8.48 -3.11 -2.65
CA GLU A 24 -8.22 -3.32 -4.08
C GLU A 24 -9.21 -2.58 -4.99
N ILE A 25 -10.48 -2.51 -4.58
CA ILE A 25 -11.52 -1.75 -5.28
C ILE A 25 -11.24 -0.25 -5.17
N ILE A 26 -10.90 0.25 -3.98
CA ILE A 26 -10.65 1.68 -3.72
C ILE A 26 -9.45 2.18 -4.54
N ILE A 27 -8.35 1.43 -4.54
CA ILE A 27 -7.13 1.80 -5.28
C ILE A 27 -7.19 1.39 -6.76
N ASN A 28 -8.26 0.71 -7.17
CA ASN A 28 -8.47 0.17 -8.51
C ASN A 28 -7.28 -0.67 -9.03
N TYR A 29 -6.74 -1.53 -8.16
CA TYR A 29 -5.61 -2.41 -8.45
C TYR A 29 -5.85 -3.78 -7.82
N LYS A 30 -5.79 -4.84 -8.64
CA LYS A 30 -5.91 -6.23 -8.18
C LYS A 30 -4.50 -6.80 -8.00
N PHE A 31 -4.18 -7.17 -6.76
CA PHE A 31 -2.90 -7.80 -6.44
C PHE A 31 -2.85 -9.22 -6.98
N ASN A 32 -1.68 -9.57 -7.54
CA ASN A 32 -1.36 -10.95 -7.90
C ASN A 32 -1.14 -11.79 -6.64
N ASN A 33 -0.56 -11.19 -5.59
CA ASN A 33 -0.33 -11.81 -4.31
C ASN A 33 -0.97 -11.00 -3.17
N GLN A 34 -2.14 -11.46 -2.70
CA GLN A 34 -2.87 -10.82 -1.60
C GLN A 34 -2.09 -10.80 -0.27
N LEU A 35 -1.07 -11.63 -0.07
CA LEU A 35 -0.24 -11.57 1.14
C LEU A 35 0.63 -10.31 1.19
N ILE A 36 1.00 -9.74 0.04
CA ILE A 36 1.76 -8.48 -0.03
C ILE A 36 0.87 -7.31 0.40
N LEU A 37 -0.38 -7.30 -0.07
CA LEU A 37 -1.37 -6.32 0.37
C LEU A 37 -1.69 -6.45 1.86
N LEU A 38 -1.75 -7.69 2.36
CA LEU A 38 -1.94 -7.96 3.78
C LEU A 38 -0.76 -7.45 4.63
N GLU A 39 0.48 -7.68 4.19
CA GLU A 39 1.68 -7.16 4.83
C GLU A 39 1.66 -5.63 4.90
N ALA A 40 1.38 -4.96 3.78
CA ALA A 40 1.25 -3.49 3.72
C ALA A 40 0.14 -2.94 4.61
N SER A 41 -0.88 -3.75 4.92
CA SER A 41 -2.00 -3.38 5.79
C SER A 41 -1.81 -3.79 7.25
N THR A 42 -0.65 -4.37 7.60
CA THR A 42 -0.38 -4.89 8.94
C THR A 42 0.60 -3.97 9.69
N HIS A 43 0.09 -3.26 10.69
CA HIS A 43 0.91 -2.41 11.57
C HIS A 43 1.79 -3.25 12.50
N GLY A 44 2.98 -2.73 12.86
CA GLY A 44 3.97 -3.44 13.71
C GLY A 44 3.48 -3.85 15.11
N THR A 45 2.42 -3.21 15.63
CA THR A 45 1.79 -3.62 16.90
C THR A 45 0.81 -4.77 16.75
N PHE A 46 0.41 -5.12 15.53
CA PHE A 46 -0.51 -6.21 15.25
C PHE A 46 0.26 -7.47 14.88
N HIS A 47 0.23 -8.47 15.76
CA HIS A 47 0.82 -9.77 15.45
C HIS A 47 -0.08 -10.54 14.48
N ASN A 48 0.33 -10.61 13.23
CA ASN A 48 -0.32 -11.40 12.20
C ASN A 48 0.50 -12.67 11.91
N PRO A 49 -0.03 -13.88 12.15
CA PRO A 49 0.71 -15.12 11.87
C PRO A 49 0.92 -15.38 10.37
N LEU A 50 0.20 -14.68 9.49
CA LEU A 50 0.24 -14.89 8.04
C LEU A 50 1.29 -14.05 7.32
N CYS A 51 1.72 -12.92 7.90
CA CYS A 51 2.64 -11.99 7.25
C CYS A 51 3.46 -11.18 8.26
N SER A 52 4.51 -10.50 7.77
CA SER A 52 5.20 -9.48 8.56
C SER A 52 4.38 -8.19 8.59
N SER A 53 4.87 -7.18 9.33
CA SER A 53 4.36 -5.82 9.31
C SER A 53 4.93 -5.00 8.14
N TYR A 54 4.34 -3.83 7.92
CA TYR A 54 4.54 -3.06 6.70
C TYR A 54 5.89 -2.33 6.55
N GLU A 55 6.75 -2.29 7.58
CA GLU A 55 7.88 -1.34 7.66
C GLU A 55 8.91 -1.53 6.52
N LYS A 56 9.06 -2.75 6.00
CA LYS A 56 9.94 -3.00 4.85
C LYS A 56 9.37 -2.44 3.56
N LEU A 57 8.05 -2.53 3.39
CA LEU A 57 7.35 -2.02 2.23
C LEU A 57 7.27 -0.50 2.29
N GLU A 58 7.08 0.08 3.48
CA GLU A 58 7.15 1.53 3.76
C GLU A 58 8.49 2.07 3.28
N TYR A 59 9.60 1.56 3.83
CA TYR A 59 10.95 2.00 3.46
C TYR A 59 11.22 1.87 1.94
N LEU A 60 10.76 0.78 1.33
CA LEU A 60 10.87 0.63 -0.12
C LEU A 60 10.04 1.68 -0.87
N GLY A 61 8.79 1.89 -0.44
CA GLY A 61 7.84 2.80 -1.04
C GLY A 61 8.28 4.26 -0.97
N GLU A 62 8.76 4.72 0.18
CA GLU A 62 9.38 6.04 0.37
C GLU A 62 10.42 6.30 -0.73
N ILE A 63 11.39 5.39 -0.88
CA ILE A 63 12.45 5.48 -1.90
C ILE A 63 11.88 5.50 -3.33
N LYS A 64 10.78 4.79 -3.60
CA LYS A 64 10.18 4.72 -4.94
C LYS A 64 9.36 5.94 -5.27
N LEU A 65 8.61 6.48 -4.32
CA LEU A 65 7.83 7.70 -4.50
C LEU A 65 8.75 8.90 -4.72
N GLU A 66 9.84 9.02 -3.95
CA GLU A 66 10.87 10.04 -4.18
C GLU A 66 11.44 10.02 -5.61
N GLN A 67 11.53 8.84 -6.23
CA GLN A 67 12.04 8.70 -7.61
C GLN A 67 11.00 9.06 -8.67
N ILE A 68 9.71 8.82 -8.41
CA ILE A 68 8.62 9.20 -9.34
C ILE A 68 8.45 10.72 -9.36
N ASP A 69 8.59 11.37 -8.19
CA ASP A 69 8.50 12.83 -8.08
C ASP A 69 9.65 13.58 -8.80
N PHE A 70 10.66 12.88 -9.31
CA PHE A 70 11.85 13.48 -9.93
C PHE A 70 11.77 13.69 -11.47
N GLU A 71 10.69 13.31 -12.15
CA GLU A 71 10.47 13.55 -13.60
C GLU A 71 9.17 14.35 -13.86
N PRO A 72 9.15 15.30 -14.81
CA PRO A 72 9.67 16.66 -14.76
C PRO A 72 8.53 17.67 -14.46
N THR A 73 8.24 17.96 -13.20
CA THR A 73 7.55 19.22 -12.84
C THR A 73 8.40 20.14 -11.99
N GLY A 74 9.48 19.66 -11.36
CA GLY A 74 10.48 20.52 -10.71
C GLY A 74 9.93 21.42 -9.59
N ILE A 75 8.67 21.21 -9.16
CA ILE A 75 8.06 21.90 -8.05
C ILE A 75 8.03 20.90 -6.91
N ARG A 76 8.94 21.09 -5.95
CA ARG A 76 8.71 20.59 -4.59
C ARG A 76 7.38 21.19 -4.15
N TYR A 77 6.41 20.38 -3.76
CA TYR A 77 5.30 20.88 -2.96
C TYR A 77 5.86 21.35 -1.60
N GLU A 78 6.44 22.54 -1.55
CA GLU A 78 6.47 23.30 -0.31
C GLU A 78 5.01 23.59 0.02
N GLN A 79 4.42 22.73 0.85
CA GLN A 79 3.06 22.92 1.34
C GLN A 79 2.97 24.27 2.06
N MET A 80 2.38 25.25 1.38
CA MET A 80 1.93 26.47 2.01
C MET A 80 0.79 26.09 2.97
N SER A 81 1.13 26.11 4.26
CA SER A 81 0.40 25.44 5.32
C SER A 81 -0.87 26.16 5.77
N VAL A 82 -2.02 25.52 5.62
CA VAL A 82 -2.98 25.42 6.74
C VAL A 82 -2.65 24.10 7.42
N GLN A 83 -1.98 24.12 8.58
CA GLN A 83 -1.50 22.91 9.26
C GLN A 83 -2.67 22.07 9.80
N ILE A 84 -3.26 21.24 8.95
CA ILE A 84 -3.74 19.92 9.37
C ILE A 84 -2.58 18.99 9.04
N LYS A 85 -1.72 18.72 10.02
CA LYS A 85 -0.63 17.76 9.84
C LYS A 85 -1.25 16.39 9.59
N ILE A 86 -0.95 15.78 8.44
CA ILE A 86 -1.35 14.41 8.15
C ILE A 86 -0.76 13.51 9.26
N PRO A 87 -1.55 12.59 9.85
CA PRO A 87 -1.01 11.62 10.81
C PRO A 87 0.09 10.79 10.14
N ARG A 88 1.24 10.65 10.80
CA ARG A 88 2.41 9.93 10.27
C ARG A 88 2.03 8.49 9.88
N GLU A 89 1.22 7.85 10.70
CA GLU A 89 0.79 6.47 10.49
C GLU A 89 0.01 6.28 9.18
N LEU A 90 -0.63 7.34 8.67
CA LEU A 90 -1.31 7.31 7.38
C LEU A 90 -0.31 7.48 6.22
N GLU A 91 0.72 8.30 6.41
CA GLU A 91 1.84 8.47 5.47
C GLU A 91 2.59 7.15 5.30
N ASP A 92 3.03 6.55 6.41
CA ASP A 92 3.73 5.25 6.43
C ASP A 92 2.91 4.15 5.72
N PHE A 93 1.58 4.16 5.91
CA PHE A 93 0.68 3.22 5.22
C PHE A 93 0.62 3.43 3.71
N PHE A 94 0.56 4.69 3.22
CA PHE A 94 0.57 4.96 1.79
C PHE A 94 1.90 4.58 1.15
N GLU A 95 3.02 4.83 1.83
CA GLU A 95 4.35 4.40 1.40
C GLU A 95 4.42 2.87 1.33
N ALA A 96 3.92 2.18 2.36
CA ALA A 96 3.84 0.72 2.34
C ALA A 96 3.01 0.18 1.17
N LEU A 97 1.86 0.80 0.88
CA LEU A 97 1.06 0.43 -0.29
C LEU A 97 1.79 0.68 -1.61
N ALA A 98 2.54 1.78 -1.73
CA ALA A 98 3.32 2.05 -2.93
C ALA A 98 4.42 1.00 -3.12
N GLY A 99 5.13 0.63 -2.04
CA GLY A 99 6.10 -0.45 -2.04
C GLY A 99 5.46 -1.80 -2.40
N ALA A 100 4.27 -2.09 -1.89
CA ALA A 100 3.51 -3.30 -2.19
C ALA A 100 3.14 -3.40 -3.67
N VAL A 101 2.57 -2.33 -4.24
CA VAL A 101 2.19 -2.25 -5.67
C VAL A 101 3.43 -2.39 -6.54
N PHE A 102 4.55 -1.75 -6.17
CA PHE A 102 5.81 -1.88 -6.88
C PHE A 102 6.27 -3.34 -6.98
N VAL A 103 6.29 -4.05 -5.85
CA VAL A 103 6.75 -5.44 -5.79
C VAL A 103 5.78 -6.36 -6.54
N ASP A 104 4.47 -6.22 -6.33
CA ASP A 104 3.45 -7.07 -6.93
C ASP A 104 3.35 -6.91 -8.45
N SER A 105 3.67 -5.72 -8.98
CA SER A 105 3.66 -5.41 -10.41
C SER A 105 4.96 -5.79 -11.14
N GLY A 106 5.92 -6.41 -10.45
CA GLY A 106 7.22 -6.74 -11.04
C GLY A 106 8.14 -5.53 -11.23
N CYS A 107 8.13 -4.61 -10.25
CA CYS A 107 8.94 -3.38 -10.22
C CYS A 107 8.51 -2.31 -11.23
N SER A 108 7.19 -2.11 -11.45
CA SER A 108 6.66 -1.14 -12.42
C SER A 108 6.35 0.22 -11.78
N TYR A 109 7.14 1.25 -12.12
CA TYR A 109 6.87 2.65 -11.72
C TYR A 109 5.59 3.21 -12.34
N GLU A 110 5.28 2.84 -13.59
CA GLU A 110 4.03 3.22 -14.26
C GLU A 110 2.81 2.71 -13.49
N THR A 111 2.90 1.52 -12.90
CA THR A 111 1.81 0.96 -12.10
C THR A 111 1.61 1.74 -10.81
N ILE A 112 2.69 2.14 -10.12
CA ILE A 112 2.58 3.04 -8.94
C ILE A 112 1.89 4.34 -9.33
N TRP A 113 2.37 5.02 -10.39
CA TRP A 113 1.79 6.29 -10.84
C TRP A 113 0.30 6.15 -11.19
N ARG A 114 -0.07 5.08 -11.89
CA ARG A 114 -1.47 4.80 -12.25
C ARG A 114 -2.36 4.63 -11.03
N VAL A 115 -1.85 3.98 -9.98
CA VAL A 115 -2.62 3.72 -8.75
C VAL A 115 -2.71 4.97 -7.87
N PHE A 116 -1.63 5.76 -7.77
CA PHE A 116 -1.55 6.87 -6.82
C PHE A 116 -1.91 8.24 -7.38
N SER A 117 -1.85 8.44 -8.71
CA SER A 117 -2.23 9.73 -9.35
C SER A 117 -3.64 10.24 -9.01
N PRO A 118 -4.69 9.41 -8.82
CA PRO A 118 -6.01 9.91 -8.43
C PRO A 118 -6.05 10.53 -7.03
N PHE A 119 -5.07 10.23 -6.16
CA PHE A 119 -5.04 10.71 -4.78
C PHE A 119 -4.19 11.99 -4.60
N GLN A 120 -3.53 12.49 -5.65
CA GLN A 120 -2.65 13.67 -5.61
C GLN A 120 -3.38 15.00 -5.95
N SER A 121 -4.71 15.01 -5.93
CA SER A 121 -5.55 16.17 -6.32
C SER A 121 -5.78 17.19 -5.22
#